data_AF-A0A7Y5V9W8-F1
#
_entry.id   AF-A0A7Y5V9W8-F1
#
_cell.length_a   1.000
_cell.length_b   1.000
_cell.length_c   1.000
_cell.angle_alpha   90.00
_cell.angle_beta   90.00
_cell.angle_gamma   90.00
#
_symmetry.space_group_name_H-M   'P 1'
#
loop_
_entity.id
_entity.type
_entity.pdbx_description
1 polymer ?
#
loop_
_entity_poly.entity_id
_entity_poly.type
_entity_poly.pdbx_seq_one_letter_code
_entity_poly.pdbx_strand_id
1 'polypeptide(L)'
;MSDSSSSGSGGSAASVPARPTVPLVAPVGPDGTAASARGEPAEAMREVARDRDHLFLLHEALVDAERESSLEARLEVVVNAIRKIGFGRVLLSLRDAELNQTKLVSAGLAPEDVRELRDRPASGIVWKRRLNSLERFRVSQSFYLDASDEWIAREFHGGLPSRLAPSDDVQWNPRDALLVPLKGNDGRIIATLVLDDPADRHRPTLARVRTVELFGQQVAYMIEQAVLIEIARRRADRLARLHEVGVMLARSLDEDDIVAELARQIGRVMPCDGIVIASPDVEENFVTTLFRSVRGVRRPRAPQPL
;
A
#
# COMPACT_ATOMS: atom_id res chain seq x y z
N MET A 1 45.05 7.84 -45.30
CA MET A 1 46.18 6.91 -45.49
C MET A 1 47.08 7.11 -44.29
N SER A 2 47.01 6.20 -43.31
CA SER A 2 47.99 5.12 -43.14
C SER A 2 49.28 5.69 -42.55
N ASP A 3 49.92 5.15 -41.53
CA ASP A 3 49.65 4.02 -40.67
C ASP A 3 50.67 4.12 -39.52
N SER A 4 50.26 3.68 -38.33
CA SER A 4 51.02 2.79 -37.44
C SER A 4 52.47 3.07 -37.01
N SER A 5 52.60 3.09 -35.67
CA SER A 5 53.59 2.32 -34.86
C SER A 5 55.03 2.87 -34.79
N SER A 6 55.72 2.94 -33.66
CA SER A 6 55.52 2.40 -32.31
C SER A 6 56.58 3.05 -31.41
N SER A 7 56.24 3.47 -30.20
CA SER A 7 57.23 3.80 -29.17
C SER A 7 56.79 3.17 -27.85
N GLY A 8 57.69 2.35 -27.31
CA GLY A 8 57.51 1.64 -26.07
C GLY A 8 57.67 2.54 -24.85
N SER A 9 56.81 2.31 -23.87
CA SER A 9 56.89 2.78 -22.50
C SER A 9 56.24 1.67 -21.68
N GLY A 10 56.98 0.83 -20.94
CA GLY A 10 57.77 1.28 -19.80
C GLY A 10 56.92 1.39 -18.54
N GLY A 11 55.92 0.52 -18.34
CA GLY A 11 55.07 0.48 -17.16
C GLY A 11 55.35 -0.74 -16.29
N SER A 12 56.19 -0.54 -15.26
CA SER A 12 56.49 -1.50 -14.19
C SER A 12 55.21 -1.90 -13.44
N ALA A 13 54.69 -3.09 -13.72
CA ALA A 13 53.58 -3.66 -12.96
C ALA A 13 54.08 -4.08 -11.56
N ALA A 14 53.65 -3.34 -10.54
CA ALA A 14 53.85 -3.72 -9.14
C ALA A 14 53.14 -5.06 -8.87
N SER A 15 53.93 -6.07 -8.50
CA SER A 15 53.46 -7.38 -8.09
C SER A 15 52.66 -7.26 -6.80
N VAL A 16 51.37 -7.58 -6.86
CA VAL A 16 50.50 -7.72 -5.68
C VAL A 16 50.92 -9.00 -4.95
N PRO A 17 51.28 -8.97 -3.65
CA PRO A 17 51.61 -10.19 -2.92
C PRO A 17 50.38 -11.09 -2.83
N ALA A 18 50.54 -12.35 -3.23
CA ALA A 18 49.52 -13.38 -3.08
C ALA A 18 49.11 -13.49 -1.61
N ARG A 19 47.80 -13.39 -1.33
CA ARG A 19 47.25 -13.70 0.00
C ARG A 19 47.64 -15.13 0.37
N PRO A 20 48.09 -15.41 1.60
CA PRO A 20 48.31 -16.78 2.03
C PRO A 20 46.97 -17.52 2.03
N THR A 21 46.83 -18.50 1.15
CA THR A 21 45.76 -19.48 1.18
C THR A 21 46.00 -20.36 2.40
N VAL A 22 45.25 -20.10 3.48
CA VAL A 22 45.15 -21.03 4.61
C VAL A 22 44.49 -22.30 4.06
N PRO A 23 45.14 -23.47 4.10
CA PRO A 23 44.47 -24.70 3.72
C PRO A 23 43.35 -24.97 4.73
N LEU A 24 42.11 -25.08 4.26
CA LEU A 24 41.01 -25.56 5.07
C LEU A 24 41.29 -27.03 5.40
N VAL A 25 41.82 -27.30 6.59
CA VAL A 25 42.00 -28.65 7.12
C VAL A 25 40.60 -29.24 7.33
N ALA A 26 40.23 -30.21 6.49
CA ALA A 26 39.01 -30.98 6.66
C ALA A 26 39.11 -31.80 7.97
N PRO A 27 38.03 -31.93 8.76
CA PRO A 27 38.03 -32.82 9.91
C PRO A 27 38.11 -34.27 9.42
N VAL A 28 39.20 -34.95 9.75
CA VAL A 28 39.37 -36.39 9.53
C VAL A 28 38.64 -37.11 10.66
N GLY A 29 37.53 -37.78 10.33
CA GLY A 29 36.87 -38.73 11.22
C GLY A 29 37.70 -40.02 11.36
N PRO A 30 37.57 -40.76 12.47
CA PRO A 30 38.46 -41.88 12.79
C PRO A 30 38.24 -43.16 11.96
N ASP A 31 37.19 -43.22 11.13
CA ASP A 31 36.87 -44.39 10.34
C ASP A 31 36.82 -44.03 8.85
N GLY A 32 37.71 -44.64 8.06
CA GLY A 32 37.95 -44.40 6.63
C GLY A 32 36.80 -44.76 5.68
N THR A 33 35.59 -44.33 6.00
CA THR A 33 34.41 -44.37 5.13
C THR A 33 34.18 -42.98 4.53
N ALA A 34 34.30 -42.88 3.20
CA ALA A 34 33.98 -41.68 2.45
C ALA A 34 32.47 -41.37 2.54
N ALA A 35 32.07 -40.59 3.55
CA ALA A 35 30.74 -40.02 3.64
C ALA A 35 30.59 -38.90 2.59
N SER A 36 29.76 -39.15 1.59
CA SER A 36 28.88 -38.27 0.79
C SER A 36 28.97 -36.73 0.90
N ALA A 37 30.14 -36.10 0.93
CA ALA A 37 30.29 -34.63 0.94
C ALA A 37 30.02 -33.93 -0.42
N ARG A 38 29.54 -34.65 -1.44
CA ARG A 38 29.25 -34.10 -2.78
C ARG A 38 27.80 -33.59 -2.96
N GLY A 39 26.90 -33.84 -2.02
CA GLY A 39 25.48 -33.45 -2.12
C GLY A 39 25.14 -32.06 -1.54
N GLU A 40 25.71 -31.73 -0.39
CA GLU A 40 25.37 -30.51 0.38
C GLU A 40 25.61 -29.17 -0.36
N PRO A 41 26.72 -28.98 -1.13
CA PRO A 41 26.93 -27.72 -1.83
C PRO A 41 25.93 -27.50 -2.97
N ALA A 42 25.48 -28.59 -3.61
CA ALA A 42 24.55 -28.52 -4.73
C ALA A 42 23.11 -28.26 -4.26
N GLU A 43 22.71 -28.82 -3.11
CA GLU A 43 21.40 -28.58 -2.51
C GLU A 43 21.27 -27.15 -1.97
N ALA A 44 22.28 -26.66 -1.25
CA ALA A 44 22.31 -25.28 -0.77
C ALA A 44 22.26 -24.27 -1.94
N MET A 45 22.98 -24.53 -3.03
CA MET A 45 22.93 -23.68 -4.23
C MET A 45 21.54 -23.71 -4.91
N ARG A 46 20.87 -24.86 -4.93
CA ARG A 46 19.50 -24.98 -5.46
C ARG A 46 18.49 -24.26 -4.58
N GLU A 47 18.66 -24.28 -3.26
CA GLU A 47 17.80 -23.55 -2.32
C GLU A 47 17.95 -22.04 -2.53
N VAL A 48 19.17 -21.53 -2.60
CA VAL A 48 19.44 -20.11 -2.90
C VAL A 48 18.87 -19.71 -4.27
N ALA A 49 19.00 -20.56 -5.29
CA ALA A 49 18.43 -20.29 -6.60
C ALA A 49 16.89 -20.21 -6.56
N ARG A 50 16.22 -21.12 -5.85
CA ARG A 50 14.76 -21.09 -5.67
C ARG A 50 14.31 -19.82 -4.95
N ASP A 51 14.99 -19.44 -3.87
CA ASP A 51 14.64 -18.25 -3.11
C ASP A 51 14.81 -16.97 -3.95
N ARG A 52 15.89 -16.90 -4.74
CA ARG A 52 16.10 -15.81 -5.71
C ARG A 52 14.99 -15.76 -6.76
N ASP A 53 14.60 -16.92 -7.31
CA ASP A 53 13.55 -16.98 -8.33
C ASP A 53 12.18 -16.61 -7.74
N HIS A 54 11.89 -16.97 -6.48
CA HIS A 54 10.72 -16.49 -5.75
C HIS A 54 10.73 -14.97 -5.58
N LEU A 55 11.87 -14.37 -5.21
CA LEU A 55 12.00 -12.92 -5.10
C LEU A 55 11.74 -12.22 -6.44
N PHE A 56 12.24 -12.76 -7.55
CA PHE A 56 11.96 -12.21 -8.88
C PHE A 56 10.48 -12.28 -9.25
N LEU A 57 9.83 -13.43 -9.03
CA LEU A 57 8.41 -13.60 -9.32
C LEU A 57 7.54 -12.63 -8.49
N LEU A 58 7.89 -12.46 -7.22
CA LEU A 58 7.21 -11.51 -6.34
C LEU A 58 7.46 -10.06 -6.79
N HIS A 59 8.68 -9.72 -7.16
CA HIS A 59 8.99 -8.39 -7.68
C HIS A 59 8.20 -8.05 -8.95
N GLU A 60 8.13 -8.98 -9.91
CA GLU A 60 7.33 -8.83 -11.13
C GLU A 60 5.85 -8.58 -10.79
N ALA A 61 5.30 -9.32 -9.83
CA ALA A 61 3.93 -9.13 -9.38
C ALA A 61 3.66 -7.74 -8.76
N LEU A 62 4.64 -7.12 -8.09
CA LEU A 62 4.49 -5.74 -7.62
C LEU A 62 4.42 -4.76 -8.78
N VAL A 63 5.27 -4.95 -9.79
CA VAL A 63 5.25 -4.12 -11.01
C VAL A 63 3.92 -4.26 -11.75
N ASP A 64 3.38 -5.48 -11.85
CA ASP A 64 2.07 -5.70 -12.45
C ASP A 64 0.95 -5.08 -11.60
N ALA A 65 1.03 -5.19 -10.28
CA ALA A 65 0.07 -4.53 -9.38
C ALA A 65 0.11 -3.00 -9.57
N GLU A 66 1.26 -2.36 -9.76
CA GLU A 66 1.31 -0.90 -9.97
C GLU A 66 0.48 -0.40 -11.17
N ARG A 67 0.28 -1.25 -12.19
CA ARG A 67 -0.54 -0.95 -13.37
C ARG A 67 -2.03 -0.97 -13.10
N GLU A 68 -2.45 -1.59 -12.00
CA GLU A 68 -3.85 -1.71 -11.65
C GLU A 68 -4.43 -0.39 -11.10
N SER A 69 -5.65 -0.07 -11.51
CA SER A 69 -6.31 1.19 -11.18
C SER A 69 -6.94 1.21 -9.77
N SER A 70 -7.21 0.05 -9.19
CA SER A 70 -7.86 -0.09 -7.89
C SER A 70 -6.99 -0.86 -6.89
N LEU A 71 -7.06 -0.50 -5.61
CA LEU A 71 -6.37 -1.24 -4.56
C LEU A 71 -6.78 -2.72 -4.52
N GLU A 72 -8.03 -3.04 -4.86
CA GLU A 72 -8.49 -4.43 -4.86
C GLU A 72 -7.79 -5.28 -5.91
N ALA A 73 -7.77 -4.80 -7.16
CA ALA A 73 -7.05 -5.48 -8.25
C ALA A 73 -5.55 -5.60 -7.97
N ARG A 74 -4.93 -4.55 -7.38
CA ARG A 74 -3.54 -4.59 -6.90
C ARG A 74 -3.30 -5.75 -5.94
N LEU A 75 -4.15 -5.86 -4.92
CA LEU A 75 -4.04 -6.89 -3.90
C LEU A 75 -4.31 -8.29 -4.47
N GLU A 76 -5.20 -8.42 -5.46
CA GLU A 76 -5.46 -9.68 -6.16
C GLU A 76 -4.22 -10.20 -6.90
N VAL A 77 -3.50 -9.32 -7.62
CA VAL A 77 -2.23 -9.68 -8.28
C VAL A 77 -1.23 -10.20 -7.25
N VAL A 78 -1.08 -9.48 -6.14
CA VAL A 78 -0.19 -9.81 -5.02
C VAL A 78 -0.50 -11.18 -4.40
N VAL A 79 -1.76 -11.45 -4.03
CA VAL A 79 -2.10 -12.75 -3.40
C VAL A 79 -1.97 -13.91 -4.38
N ASN A 80 -2.21 -13.69 -5.66
CA ASN A 80 -2.00 -14.70 -6.70
C ASN A 80 -0.52 -15.00 -6.92
N ALA A 81 0.37 -14.00 -6.80
CA ALA A 81 1.81 -14.22 -6.86
C ALA A 81 2.33 -15.02 -5.66
N ILE A 82 1.83 -14.74 -4.45
CA ILE A 82 2.17 -15.53 -3.26
C ILE A 82 1.67 -16.98 -3.41
N ARG A 83 0.55 -17.19 -4.10
CA ARG A 83 0.09 -18.54 -4.41
C ARG A 83 1.05 -19.27 -5.37
N LYS A 84 1.57 -18.57 -6.37
CA LYS A 84 2.52 -19.12 -7.36
C LYS A 84 3.88 -19.50 -6.76
N ILE A 85 4.34 -18.84 -5.70
CA ILE A 85 5.57 -19.26 -4.97
C ILE A 85 5.36 -20.51 -4.09
N GLY A 86 4.18 -21.14 -4.15
CA GLY A 86 3.93 -22.45 -3.56
C GLY A 86 3.13 -22.46 -2.26
N PHE A 87 2.31 -21.45 -1.99
CA PHE A 87 1.28 -21.51 -0.94
C PHE A 87 -0.09 -21.77 -1.58
N GLY A 88 -0.73 -22.88 -1.24
CA GLY A 88 -2.00 -23.29 -1.84
C GLY A 88 -3.15 -22.34 -1.50
N ARG A 89 -3.11 -21.73 -0.31
CA ARG A 89 -4.10 -20.76 0.16
C ARG A 89 -3.42 -19.52 0.70
N VAL A 90 -3.93 -18.37 0.28
CA VAL A 90 -3.41 -17.05 0.65
C VAL A 90 -4.59 -16.16 1.05
N LEU A 91 -4.55 -15.60 2.25
CA LEU A 91 -5.54 -14.64 2.73
C LEU A 91 -4.86 -13.36 3.17
N LEU A 92 -5.27 -12.25 2.59
CA LEU A 92 -4.86 -10.91 2.99
C LEU A 92 -6.06 -10.15 3.54
N SER A 93 -6.00 -9.79 4.82
CA SER A 93 -7.05 -9.05 5.52
C SER A 93 -6.51 -7.69 5.94
N LEU A 94 -7.12 -6.61 5.42
CA LEU A 94 -6.81 -5.24 5.81
C LEU A 94 -7.47 -4.94 7.15
N ARG A 95 -6.77 -4.17 7.99
CA ARG A 95 -7.16 -3.91 9.36
C ARG A 95 -7.23 -2.42 9.67
N ASP A 96 -8.24 -2.02 10.41
CA ASP A 96 -8.29 -0.68 11.00
C ASP A 96 -7.38 -0.56 12.24
N ALA A 97 -7.34 0.62 12.85
CA ALA A 97 -6.55 0.86 14.06
C ALA A 97 -6.95 -0.04 15.25
N GLU A 98 -8.17 -0.57 15.25
CA GLU A 98 -8.68 -1.47 16.26
C GLU A 98 -8.51 -2.95 15.90
N LEU A 99 -7.84 -3.23 14.78
CA LEU A 99 -7.63 -4.54 14.18
C LEU A 99 -8.88 -5.24 13.63
N ASN A 100 -9.99 -4.52 13.43
CA ASN A 100 -11.14 -5.06 12.73
C ASN A 100 -10.83 -5.22 11.25
N GLN A 101 -11.34 -6.29 10.65
CA GLN A 101 -11.23 -6.51 9.21
C GLN A 101 -12.04 -5.46 8.45
N THR A 102 -11.39 -4.74 7.55
CA THR A 102 -12.04 -3.76 6.66
C THR A 102 -12.19 -4.27 5.24
N LYS A 103 -11.25 -5.11 4.78
CA LYS A 103 -11.29 -5.75 3.46
C LYS A 103 -10.58 -7.12 3.52
N LEU A 104 -11.06 -8.06 2.70
CA LEU A 104 -10.48 -9.40 2.56
C LEU A 104 -10.24 -9.69 1.08
N VAL A 105 -9.01 -10.06 0.74
CA VAL A 105 -8.59 -10.53 -0.59
C VAL A 105 -7.92 -11.90 -0.40
N SER A 106 -8.18 -12.84 -1.30
CA SER A 106 -7.70 -14.21 -1.12
C SER A 106 -7.43 -14.91 -2.45
N ALA A 107 -6.49 -15.86 -2.44
CA ALA A 107 -6.24 -16.77 -3.56
C ALA A 107 -6.23 -18.22 -3.08
N GLY A 108 -6.79 -19.13 -3.89
CA GLY A 108 -6.80 -20.57 -3.60
C GLY A 108 -7.91 -21.04 -2.65
N LEU A 109 -8.83 -20.16 -2.24
CA LEU A 109 -10.03 -20.48 -1.47
C LEU A 109 -11.25 -20.58 -2.38
N ALA A 110 -12.32 -21.26 -1.91
CA ALA A 110 -13.57 -21.34 -2.67
C ALA A 110 -14.42 -20.11 -2.35
N PRO A 111 -15.29 -19.66 -3.28
CA PRO A 111 -16.09 -18.46 -3.08
C PRO A 111 -16.94 -18.48 -1.80
N GLU A 112 -17.46 -19.63 -1.40
CA GLU A 112 -18.22 -19.85 -0.17
C GLU A 112 -17.38 -19.60 1.08
N ASP A 113 -16.17 -20.15 1.13
CA ASP A 113 -15.21 -19.98 2.21
C ASP A 113 -14.84 -18.49 2.39
N VAL A 114 -14.64 -17.79 1.27
CA VAL A 114 -14.31 -16.36 1.26
C VAL A 114 -15.48 -15.51 1.76
N ARG A 115 -16.73 -15.88 1.43
CA ARG A 115 -17.93 -15.22 1.94
C ARG A 115 -18.06 -15.42 3.45
N GLU A 116 -17.87 -16.65 3.94
CA GLU A 116 -17.94 -16.92 5.38
C GLU A 116 -16.95 -16.07 6.18
N LEU A 117 -15.69 -16.00 5.73
CA LEU A 117 -14.66 -15.19 6.37
C LEU A 117 -14.90 -13.67 6.26
N ARG A 118 -15.60 -13.24 5.21
CA ARG A 118 -15.99 -11.85 5.02
C ARG A 118 -17.14 -11.46 5.94
N ASP A 119 -18.13 -12.34 6.10
CA ASP A 119 -19.37 -12.08 6.81
C ASP A 119 -19.23 -12.31 8.33
N ARG A 120 -18.29 -13.17 8.74
CA ARG A 120 -18.02 -13.51 10.16
C ARG A 120 -16.55 -13.31 10.54
N PRO A 121 -15.97 -12.11 10.37
CA PRO A 121 -14.59 -11.88 10.77
C PRO A 121 -14.43 -11.95 12.29
N ALA A 122 -13.30 -12.51 12.75
CA ALA A 122 -12.90 -12.34 14.15
C ALA A 122 -12.74 -10.84 14.47
N SER A 123 -13.32 -10.40 15.60
CA SER A 123 -13.30 -9.00 16.00
C SER A 123 -11.89 -8.52 16.32
N GLY A 124 -11.68 -7.20 16.23
CA GLY A 124 -10.40 -6.57 16.56
C GLY A 124 -9.91 -6.87 17.99
N ILE A 125 -10.84 -6.97 18.95
CA ILE A 125 -10.53 -7.34 20.34
C ILE A 125 -9.93 -8.76 20.40
N VAL A 126 -10.50 -9.71 19.66
CA VAL A 126 -9.98 -11.08 19.58
C VAL A 126 -8.58 -11.08 18.96
N TRP A 127 -8.36 -10.30 17.90
CA TRP A 127 -7.04 -10.17 17.27
C TRP A 127 -5.99 -9.54 18.18
N LYS A 128 -6.32 -8.48 18.93
CA LYS A 128 -5.41 -7.88 19.92
C LYS A 128 -4.99 -8.90 20.99
N ARG A 129 -5.93 -9.69 21.50
CA ARG A 129 -5.65 -10.77 22.45
C ARG A 129 -4.74 -11.85 21.84
N ARG A 130 -5.05 -12.29 20.62
CA ARG A 130 -4.27 -13.32 19.91
C ARG A 130 -2.83 -12.86 19.69
N LEU A 131 -2.61 -11.66 19.15
CA LEU A 131 -1.27 -11.14 18.86
C LEU A 131 -0.36 -11.09 20.09
N ASN A 132 -0.88 -10.67 21.25
CA ASN A 132 -0.10 -10.68 22.49
C ASN A 132 0.37 -12.07 22.89
N SER A 133 -0.46 -13.10 22.64
CA SER A 133 -0.15 -14.49 22.97
C SER A 133 0.69 -15.20 21.90
N LEU A 134 0.67 -14.68 20.66
CA LEU A 134 1.37 -15.26 19.51
C LEU A 134 2.89 -15.09 19.58
N GLU A 135 3.40 -14.18 20.42
CA GLU A 135 4.82 -13.90 20.58
C GLU A 135 5.70 -15.13 20.80
N ARG A 136 5.17 -16.16 21.48
CA ARG A 136 5.88 -17.43 21.71
C ARG A 136 6.01 -18.33 20.48
N PHE A 137 5.29 -18.03 19.41
CA PHE A 137 5.31 -18.76 18.12
C PHE A 137 6.04 -17.97 17.02
N ARG A 138 6.77 -16.92 17.39
CA ARG A 138 7.43 -16.01 16.46
C ARG A 138 8.53 -16.73 15.69
N VAL A 139 8.53 -16.55 14.37
CA VAL A 139 9.59 -16.90 13.43
C VAL A 139 9.93 -15.64 12.65
N SER A 140 11.11 -15.06 12.89
CA SER A 140 11.49 -13.75 12.35
C SER A 140 10.51 -12.64 12.80
N GLN A 141 9.78 -12.01 11.87
CA GLN A 141 8.72 -11.02 12.12
C GLN A 141 7.32 -11.60 11.90
N SER A 142 7.23 -12.90 11.67
CA SER A 142 6.01 -13.67 11.42
C SER A 142 5.74 -14.67 12.54
N PHE A 143 4.63 -15.39 12.48
CA PHE A 143 4.23 -16.39 13.46
C PHE A 143 3.87 -17.69 12.76
N TYR A 144 4.47 -18.80 13.20
CA TYR A 144 4.09 -20.13 12.75
C TYR A 144 2.98 -20.67 13.66
N LEU A 145 1.80 -20.88 13.10
CA LEU A 145 0.65 -21.38 13.82
C LEU A 145 0.65 -22.91 13.72
N ASP A 146 1.18 -23.56 14.75
CA ASP A 146 1.20 -25.01 14.88
C ASP A 146 -0.15 -25.51 15.42
N ALA A 147 -0.92 -26.22 14.61
CA ALA A 147 -2.25 -26.69 14.98
C ALA A 147 -2.23 -27.84 16.00
N SER A 148 -1.07 -28.44 16.29
CA SER A 148 -0.93 -29.41 17.39
C SER A 148 -0.89 -28.73 18.76
N ASP A 149 -0.56 -27.43 18.82
CA ASP A 149 -0.60 -26.65 20.05
C ASP A 149 -2.04 -26.39 20.50
N GLU A 150 -2.34 -26.69 21.76
CA GLU A 150 -3.71 -26.61 22.32
C GLU A 150 -4.29 -25.18 22.23
N TRP A 151 -3.44 -24.16 22.43
CA TRP A 151 -3.90 -22.78 22.39
C TRP A 151 -4.12 -22.33 20.96
N ILE A 152 -3.26 -22.70 20.01
CA ILE A 152 -3.48 -22.41 18.58
C ILE A 152 -4.74 -23.11 18.10
N ALA A 153 -4.89 -24.41 18.39
CA ALA A 153 -6.08 -25.17 18.06
C ALA A 153 -7.34 -24.50 18.61
N ARG A 154 -7.34 -24.07 19.88
CA ARG A 154 -8.49 -23.40 20.51
C ARG A 154 -8.74 -21.99 19.98
N GLU A 155 -7.72 -21.19 19.70
CA GLU A 155 -7.92 -19.80 19.27
C GLU A 155 -8.19 -19.69 17.78
N PHE A 156 -7.69 -20.61 16.97
CA PHE A 156 -7.81 -20.62 15.51
C PHE A 156 -8.69 -21.77 14.98
N HIS A 157 -9.43 -22.49 15.84
CA HIS A 157 -10.33 -23.61 15.47
C HIS A 157 -11.33 -23.29 14.34
N GLY A 158 -11.71 -22.03 14.17
CA GLY A 158 -12.60 -21.58 13.08
C GLY A 158 -11.90 -21.41 11.72
N GLY A 159 -10.67 -21.89 11.58
CA GLY A 159 -9.96 -21.91 10.30
C GLY A 159 -10.61 -22.84 9.28
N LEU A 160 -10.54 -22.48 8.00
CA LEU A 160 -11.10 -23.28 6.91
C LEU A 160 -10.32 -24.59 6.76
N PRO A 161 -11.00 -25.71 6.42
CA PRO A 161 -10.34 -27.00 6.23
C PRO A 161 -9.35 -26.94 5.05
N SER A 162 -8.18 -27.53 5.24
CA SER A 162 -7.18 -27.67 4.18
C SER A 162 -7.70 -28.53 3.02
N ARG A 163 -7.13 -28.28 1.84
CA ARG A 163 -7.39 -29.06 0.62
C ARG A 163 -6.33 -30.10 0.33
N LEU A 164 -5.28 -30.15 1.15
CA LEU A 164 -4.27 -31.18 1.03
C LEU A 164 -4.87 -32.53 1.46
N ALA A 165 -4.73 -33.53 0.60
CA ALA A 165 -5.07 -34.90 0.97
C ALA A 165 -4.25 -35.33 2.20
N PRO A 166 -4.84 -36.05 3.17
CA PRO A 166 -4.11 -36.61 4.31
C PRO A 166 -2.88 -37.38 3.82
N SER A 167 -1.78 -37.26 4.55
CA SER A 167 -0.54 -37.99 4.30
C SER A 167 0.03 -38.43 5.64
N ASP A 168 0.82 -39.50 5.61
CA ASP A 168 1.41 -40.07 6.82
C ASP A 168 2.81 -39.47 7.14
N ASP A 169 3.42 -38.79 6.17
CA ASP A 169 4.77 -38.20 6.27
C ASP A 169 4.68 -36.66 6.29
N VAL A 170 4.25 -36.13 7.45
CA VAL A 170 3.75 -34.75 7.54
C VAL A 170 4.68 -33.89 8.38
N GLN A 171 5.49 -33.06 7.72
CA GLN A 171 6.17 -31.91 8.32
C GLN A 171 5.31 -30.64 8.34
N TRP A 172 4.05 -30.74 7.90
CA TRP A 172 3.06 -29.65 7.87
C TRP A 172 1.65 -30.18 8.19
N ASN A 173 1.13 -29.91 9.39
CA ASN A 173 -0.26 -30.28 9.67
C ASN A 173 -1.17 -29.50 8.71
N PRO A 174 -2.19 -30.12 8.08
CA PRO A 174 -3.13 -29.39 7.22
C PRO A 174 -3.81 -28.20 7.91
N ARG A 175 -3.85 -28.14 9.25
CA ARG A 175 -4.37 -27.00 10.00
C ARG A 175 -3.30 -25.95 10.37
N ASP A 176 -2.04 -26.18 10.04
CA ASP A 176 -0.97 -25.21 10.24
C ASP A 176 -1.17 -23.99 9.33
N ALA A 177 -0.58 -22.88 9.74
CA ALA A 177 -0.62 -21.63 8.99
C ALA A 177 0.61 -20.77 9.29
N LEU A 178 1.04 -19.97 8.31
CA LEU A 178 2.01 -18.90 8.52
C LEU A 178 1.28 -17.55 8.55
N LEU A 179 1.32 -16.87 9.70
CA LEU A 179 0.75 -15.54 9.88
C LEU A 179 1.86 -14.49 9.78
N VAL A 180 1.73 -13.60 8.80
CA VAL A 180 2.64 -12.50 8.52
C VAL A 180 1.91 -11.17 8.78
N PRO A 181 2.18 -10.48 9.90
CA PRO A 181 1.61 -9.16 10.16
C PRO A 181 2.29 -8.12 9.26
N LEU A 182 1.49 -7.37 8.49
CA LEU A 182 1.97 -6.27 7.67
C LEU A 182 1.84 -4.97 8.46
N LYS A 183 2.97 -4.34 8.72
CA LYS A 183 3.06 -3.12 9.52
C LYS A 183 3.24 -1.91 8.61
N GLY A 184 2.52 -0.84 8.93
CA GLY A 184 2.74 0.47 8.33
C GLY A 184 4.03 1.12 8.85
N ASN A 185 4.35 2.29 8.30
CA ASN A 185 5.57 3.01 8.67
C ASN A 185 5.59 3.47 10.15
N ASP A 186 4.42 3.59 10.78
CA ASP A 186 4.26 3.90 12.21
C ASP A 186 4.37 2.66 13.13
N GLY A 187 4.63 1.48 12.55
CA GLY A 187 4.75 0.21 13.25
C GLY A 187 3.41 -0.48 13.59
N ARG A 188 2.26 0.14 13.28
CA ARG A 188 0.94 -0.48 13.50
C ARG A 188 0.67 -1.53 12.44
N ILE A 189 -0.06 -2.58 12.83
CA ILE A 189 -0.50 -3.61 11.89
C ILE A 189 -1.66 -3.04 11.06
N ILE A 190 -1.43 -2.88 9.77
CA ILE A 190 -2.42 -2.38 8.80
C ILE A 190 -3.06 -3.51 7.99
N ALA A 191 -2.42 -4.68 7.95
CA ALA A 191 -2.99 -5.89 7.36
C ALA A 191 -2.37 -7.14 7.98
N THR A 192 -3.03 -8.28 7.80
CA THR A 192 -2.48 -9.60 8.12
C THR A 192 -2.55 -10.49 6.89
N LEU A 193 -1.45 -11.15 6.60
CA LEU A 193 -1.34 -12.16 5.56
C LEU A 193 -1.28 -13.55 6.23
N VAL A 194 -2.14 -14.47 5.82
CA VAL A 194 -2.18 -15.86 6.31
C VAL A 194 -1.94 -16.79 5.13
N LEU A 195 -0.96 -17.69 5.27
CA LEU A 195 -0.50 -18.58 4.22
C LEU A 195 -0.57 -20.04 4.68
N ASP A 196 -1.27 -20.86 3.90
CA ASP A 196 -1.50 -22.27 4.21
C ASP A 196 -1.26 -23.16 2.99
N ASP A 197 -1.34 -24.48 3.20
CA ASP A 197 -1.22 -25.52 2.19
C ASP A 197 0.05 -25.37 1.32
N PRO A 198 1.25 -25.35 1.91
CA PRO A 198 2.48 -25.22 1.13
C PRO A 198 2.63 -26.43 0.19
N ALA A 199 3.04 -26.17 -1.05
CA ALA A 199 3.07 -27.17 -2.13
C ALA A 199 4.02 -28.34 -1.83
N ASP A 200 5.09 -28.08 -1.10
CA ASP A 200 6.05 -29.07 -0.62
C ASP A 200 5.57 -29.81 0.64
N ARG A 201 4.49 -29.36 1.30
CA ARG A 201 4.00 -29.91 2.58
C ARG A 201 5.04 -29.89 3.69
N HIS A 202 5.98 -28.94 3.62
CA HIS A 202 7.00 -28.72 4.63
C HIS A 202 6.73 -27.41 5.36
N ARG A 203 7.15 -27.36 6.63
CA ARG A 203 7.25 -26.11 7.37
C ARG A 203 8.14 -25.12 6.60
N PRO A 204 7.68 -23.88 6.34
CA PRO A 204 8.50 -22.90 5.63
C PRO A 204 9.84 -22.66 6.31
N THR A 205 10.92 -22.69 5.55
CA THR A 205 12.26 -22.34 6.04
C THR A 205 12.33 -20.87 6.42
N LEU A 206 13.31 -20.50 7.26
CA LEU A 206 13.52 -19.10 7.64
C LEU A 206 13.76 -18.19 6.42
N ALA A 207 14.44 -18.69 5.39
CA ALA A 207 14.67 -17.95 4.16
C ALA A 207 13.35 -17.68 3.42
N ARG A 208 12.49 -18.70 3.27
CA ARG A 208 11.14 -18.55 2.69
C ARG A 208 10.27 -17.58 3.49
N VAL A 209 10.31 -17.64 4.83
CA VAL A 209 9.61 -16.68 5.69
C VAL A 209 10.10 -15.25 5.44
N ARG A 210 11.41 -15.02 5.40
CA ARG A 210 12.00 -13.70 5.12
C ARG A 210 11.64 -13.17 3.74
N THR A 211 11.61 -14.03 2.73
CA THR A 211 11.17 -13.67 1.37
C THR A 211 9.72 -13.16 1.37
N VAL A 212 8.82 -13.86 2.07
CA VAL A 212 7.43 -13.42 2.24
C VAL A 212 7.34 -12.13 3.06
N GLU A 213 8.15 -11.97 4.11
CA GLU A 213 8.20 -10.74 4.93
C GLU A 213 8.62 -9.52 4.12
N LEU A 214 9.68 -9.62 3.33
CA LEU A 214 10.17 -8.55 2.44
C LEU A 214 9.09 -8.14 1.44
N PHE A 215 8.40 -9.12 0.87
CA PHE A 215 7.29 -8.85 -0.02
C PHE A 215 6.11 -8.20 0.72
N GLY A 216 5.77 -8.70 1.90
CA GLY A 216 4.75 -8.13 2.77
C GLY A 216 5.00 -6.66 3.13
N GLN A 217 6.26 -6.25 3.30
CA GLN A 217 6.63 -4.85 3.51
C GLN A 217 6.29 -3.97 2.30
N GLN A 218 6.52 -4.45 1.08
CA GLN A 218 6.15 -3.73 -0.15
C GLN A 218 4.64 -3.64 -0.32
N VAL A 219 3.91 -4.71 0.02
CA VAL A 219 2.45 -4.72 0.05
C VAL A 219 1.91 -3.72 1.07
N ALA A 220 2.53 -3.64 2.25
CA ALA A 220 2.17 -2.66 3.28
C ALA A 220 2.33 -1.22 2.75
N TYR A 221 3.49 -0.91 2.15
CA TYR A 221 3.75 0.38 1.54
C TYR A 221 2.71 0.72 0.45
N MET A 222 2.40 -0.23 -0.42
CA MET A 222 1.38 -0.07 -1.47
C MET A 222 -0.01 0.23 -0.88
N ILE A 223 -0.40 -0.44 0.20
CA ILE A 223 -1.67 -0.19 0.90
C ILE A 223 -1.69 1.23 1.48
N GLU A 224 -0.64 1.64 2.19
CA GLU A 224 -0.54 2.99 2.76
C GLU A 224 -0.60 4.07 1.68
N GLN A 225 0.15 3.88 0.59
CA GLN A 225 0.14 4.79 -0.55
C GLN A 225 -1.26 4.94 -1.14
N ALA A 226 -1.99 3.84 -1.34
CA ALA A 226 -3.36 3.88 -1.86
C ALA A 226 -4.31 4.64 -0.93
N VAL A 227 -4.18 4.43 0.40
CA VAL A 227 -4.98 5.16 1.40
C VAL A 227 -4.66 6.66 1.37
N LEU A 228 -3.38 7.03 1.28
CA LEU A 228 -2.96 8.43 1.22
C LEU A 228 -3.47 9.14 -0.04
N ILE A 229 -3.38 8.48 -1.21
CA ILE A 229 -3.91 9.01 -2.48
C ILE A 229 -5.41 9.24 -2.37
N GLU A 230 -6.16 8.28 -1.82
CA GLU A 230 -7.61 8.40 -1.63
C GLU A 230 -7.98 9.56 -0.70
N ILE A 231 -7.24 9.73 0.41
CA ILE A 231 -7.44 10.87 1.32
C ILE A 231 -7.16 12.20 0.61
N ALA A 232 -6.06 12.30 -0.14
CA ALA A 232 -5.71 13.50 -0.88
C ALA A 232 -6.78 13.85 -1.92
N ARG A 233 -7.26 12.86 -2.67
CA ARG A 233 -8.34 13.01 -3.65
C ARG A 233 -9.63 13.53 -3.02
N ARG A 234 -10.08 12.92 -1.91
CA ARG A 234 -11.29 13.37 -1.19
C ARG A 234 -11.17 14.81 -0.67
N ARG A 235 -9.99 15.21 -0.22
CA ARG A 235 -9.72 16.58 0.23
C ARG A 235 -9.77 17.57 -0.94
N ALA A 236 -9.16 17.23 -2.07
CA ALA A 236 -9.21 18.04 -3.28
C ALA A 236 -10.66 18.21 -3.78
N ASP A 237 -11.44 17.13 -3.84
CA ASP A 237 -12.85 17.17 -4.24
C ASP A 237 -13.69 18.04 -3.30
N ARG A 238 -13.42 17.99 -1.99
CA ARG A 238 -14.09 18.85 -1.01
C ARG A 238 -13.75 20.32 -1.22
N LEU A 239 -12.48 20.63 -1.49
CA LEU A 239 -12.03 22.00 -1.73
C LEU A 239 -12.61 22.55 -3.03
N ALA A 240 -12.65 21.75 -4.10
CA ALA A 240 -13.24 22.12 -5.37
C ALA A 240 -14.73 22.50 -5.22
N ARG A 241 -15.51 21.68 -4.50
CA ARG A 241 -16.92 21.99 -4.20
C ARG A 241 -17.09 23.27 -3.38
N LEU A 242 -16.24 23.51 -2.39
CA LEU A 242 -16.29 24.75 -1.60
C LEU A 242 -15.94 25.97 -2.45
N HIS A 243 -14.95 25.84 -3.34
CA HIS A 243 -14.57 26.90 -4.27
C HIS A 243 -15.70 27.22 -5.25
N GLU A 244 -16.37 26.21 -5.81
CA GLU A 244 -17.55 26.40 -6.68
C GLU A 244 -18.67 27.18 -5.98
N VAL A 245 -18.99 26.82 -4.73
CA VAL A 245 -19.98 27.56 -3.92
C VAL A 245 -19.52 28.99 -3.66
N GLY A 246 -18.25 29.20 -3.31
CA GLY A 246 -17.69 30.53 -3.09
C GLY A 246 -17.78 31.42 -4.32
N VAL A 247 -17.45 30.88 -5.50
CA VAL A 247 -17.58 31.59 -6.79
C VAL A 247 -19.04 31.92 -7.09
N MET A 248 -19.97 31.00 -6.84
CA MET A 248 -21.41 31.30 -7.03
C MET A 248 -21.92 32.38 -6.09
N LEU A 249 -21.52 32.37 -4.82
CA LEU A 249 -21.90 33.41 -3.86
C LEU A 249 -21.31 34.77 -4.23
N ALA A 250 -20.05 34.82 -4.65
CA ALA A 250 -19.42 36.04 -5.12
C ALA A 250 -20.15 36.63 -6.35
N ARG A 251 -20.61 35.77 -7.28
CA ARG A 251 -21.45 36.21 -8.41
C ARG A 251 -22.86 36.66 -8.01
N SER A 252 -23.45 36.06 -6.98
CA SER A 252 -24.77 36.52 -6.47
C SER A 252 -24.68 37.83 -5.70
N LEU A 253 -23.47 38.20 -5.25
CA LEU A 253 -23.16 39.46 -4.58
C LEU A 253 -22.62 40.52 -5.57
N ASP A 254 -22.81 40.33 -6.89
CA ASP A 254 -22.32 41.29 -7.88
C ASP A 254 -22.88 42.68 -7.55
N GLU A 255 -21.97 43.62 -7.29
CA GLU A 255 -22.29 44.94 -6.74
C GLU A 255 -23.27 45.67 -7.66
N ASP A 256 -23.14 45.46 -8.97
CA ASP A 256 -24.04 45.97 -10.00
C ASP A 256 -25.48 45.46 -9.85
N ASP A 257 -25.67 44.17 -9.53
CA ASP A 257 -26.99 43.56 -9.38
C ASP A 257 -27.67 44.02 -8.09
N ILE A 258 -26.92 44.11 -6.98
CA ILE A 258 -27.43 44.62 -5.71
C ILE A 258 -27.84 46.09 -5.84
N VAL A 259 -26.98 46.91 -6.44
CA VAL A 259 -27.22 48.35 -6.60
C VAL A 259 -28.38 48.59 -7.57
N ALA A 260 -28.50 47.80 -8.64
CA ALA A 260 -29.63 47.87 -9.56
C ALA A 260 -30.96 47.47 -8.90
N GLU A 261 -30.98 46.41 -8.10
CA GLU A 261 -32.17 45.95 -7.40
C GLU A 261 -32.60 46.94 -6.30
N LEU A 262 -31.65 47.50 -5.54
CA LEU A 262 -31.91 48.56 -4.55
C LEU A 262 -32.56 49.77 -5.22
N ALA A 263 -31.99 50.25 -6.33
CA ALA A 263 -32.53 51.36 -7.09
C ALA A 263 -33.96 51.07 -7.59
N ARG A 264 -34.20 49.84 -8.05
CA ARG A 264 -35.54 49.42 -8.51
C ARG A 264 -36.57 49.44 -7.39
N GLN A 265 -36.23 48.98 -6.19
CA GLN A 265 -37.13 48.99 -5.02
C GLN A 265 -37.43 50.41 -4.54
N ILE A 266 -36.41 51.27 -4.47
CA ILE A 266 -36.57 52.69 -4.10
C ILE A 266 -37.55 53.38 -5.07
N GLY A 267 -37.40 53.17 -6.38
CA GLY A 267 -38.29 53.75 -7.40
C GLY A 267 -39.75 53.27 -7.33
N ARG A 268 -40.04 52.14 -6.65
CA ARG A 268 -41.41 51.66 -6.43
C ARG A 268 -42.07 52.29 -5.21
N VAL A 269 -41.28 52.57 -4.18
CA VAL A 269 -41.78 53.15 -2.91
C VAL A 269 -41.88 54.67 -3.01
N MET A 270 -40.97 55.30 -3.76
CA MET A 270 -40.89 56.74 -3.94
C MET A 270 -40.93 57.09 -5.44
N PRO A 271 -41.96 57.80 -5.91
CA PRO A 271 -41.98 58.34 -7.27
C PRO A 271 -40.85 59.35 -7.43
N CYS A 272 -39.84 59.02 -8.23
CA CYS A 272 -38.70 59.89 -8.51
C CYS A 272 -38.33 59.81 -10.00
N ASP A 273 -37.96 60.96 -10.57
CA ASP A 273 -37.57 61.06 -11.99
C ASP A 273 -36.18 60.50 -12.27
N GLY A 274 -35.40 60.17 -11.24
CA GLY A 274 -34.08 59.56 -11.39
C GLY A 274 -33.49 59.10 -10.06
N ILE A 275 -32.67 58.07 -10.13
CA ILE A 275 -31.95 57.51 -8.99
C ILE A 275 -30.47 57.47 -9.34
N VAL A 276 -29.63 57.94 -8.42
CA VAL A 276 -28.18 57.87 -8.52
C VAL A 276 -27.65 57.26 -7.24
N ILE A 277 -26.83 56.22 -7.38
CA ILE A 277 -26.07 55.61 -6.29
C ILE A 277 -24.60 55.78 -6.66
N ALA A 278 -23.85 56.41 -5.77
CA ALA A 278 -22.45 56.74 -5.98
C ALA A 278 -21.65 56.40 -4.72
N SER A 279 -20.41 55.97 -4.94
CA SER A 279 -19.45 55.67 -3.87
C SER A 279 -18.32 56.71 -3.92
N PRO A 280 -18.07 57.47 -2.83
CA PRO A 280 -16.95 58.37 -2.75
C PRO A 280 -15.66 57.62 -2.37
N ASP A 281 -14.59 57.86 -3.11
CA ASP A 281 -13.22 57.49 -2.78
C ASP A 281 -12.52 58.68 -2.12
N VAL A 282 -12.47 58.66 -0.79
CA VAL A 282 -11.94 59.76 0.03
C VAL A 282 -10.42 59.87 -0.05
N GLU A 283 -9.72 58.78 -0.43
CA GLU A 283 -8.26 58.77 -0.56
C GLU A 283 -7.83 59.36 -1.92
N GLU A 284 -8.50 58.96 -3.01
CA GLU A 284 -8.19 59.47 -4.34
C GLU A 284 -8.92 60.77 -4.70
N ASN A 285 -9.85 61.22 -3.86
CA ASN A 285 -10.70 62.39 -4.07
C ASN A 285 -11.53 62.31 -5.37
N PHE A 286 -12.12 61.14 -5.64
CA PHE A 286 -13.08 60.92 -6.73
C PHE A 286 -14.38 60.29 -6.23
N VAL A 287 -15.47 60.51 -6.96
CA VAL A 287 -16.76 59.83 -6.82
C VAL A 287 -16.99 58.94 -8.03
N THR A 288 -17.25 57.66 -7.76
CA THR A 288 -17.63 56.68 -8.77
C THR A 288 -19.13 56.48 -8.75
N THR A 289 -19.78 56.61 -9.90
CA THR A 289 -21.22 56.36 -10.02
C THR A 289 -21.46 54.86 -10.24
N LEU A 290 -21.92 54.16 -9.21
CA LEU A 290 -22.24 52.72 -9.26
C LEU A 290 -23.53 52.46 -10.04
N PHE A 291 -24.54 53.33 -9.89
CA PHE A 291 -25.78 53.23 -10.66
C PHE A 291 -26.40 54.60 -10.92
N ARG A 292 -26.98 54.74 -12.12
CA ARG A 292 -27.73 55.93 -12.48
C ARG A 292 -28.86 55.60 -13.45
N SER A 293 -30.07 56.02 -13.10
CA SER A 293 -31.25 55.99 -13.97
C SER A 293 -31.93 57.35 -14.03
N VAL A 294 -32.52 57.68 -15.17
CA VAL A 294 -33.34 58.88 -15.37
C VAL A 294 -34.57 58.47 -16.17
N ARG A 295 -35.76 58.73 -15.64
CA ARG A 295 -37.06 58.31 -16.20
C ARG A 295 -37.09 56.82 -16.55
N GLY A 296 -36.52 55.99 -15.68
CA GLY A 296 -36.43 54.54 -15.86
C GLY A 296 -35.35 54.05 -16.83
N VAL A 297 -34.57 54.93 -17.46
CA VAL A 297 -33.52 54.55 -18.42
C VAL A 297 -32.14 54.58 -17.74
N ARG A 298 -31.38 53.47 -17.79
CA ARG A 298 -29.99 53.41 -17.26
C ARG A 298 -29.08 54.35 -18.05
N ARG A 299 -28.33 55.21 -17.34
CA ARG A 299 -27.46 56.25 -17.91
C ARG A 299 -26.13 56.31 -17.12
N PRO A 300 -25.16 55.44 -17.43
CA PRO A 300 -23.87 55.42 -16.73
C PRO A 300 -23.13 56.76 -16.86
N ARG A 301 -22.28 57.07 -15.88
CA ARG A 301 -21.51 58.32 -15.79
C ARG A 301 -20.07 57.96 -15.38
N ALA A 302 -19.10 58.62 -16.00
CA ALA A 302 -17.69 58.42 -15.66
C ALA A 302 -17.37 58.96 -14.24
N PRO A 303 -16.32 58.44 -13.57
CA PRO A 303 -15.85 58.97 -12.30
C PRO A 303 -15.61 60.48 -12.35
N GLN A 304 -15.92 61.18 -11.27
CA GLN A 304 -15.76 62.64 -11.17
C GLN A 304 -14.96 63.00 -9.93
N PRO A 305 -14.17 64.08 -9.95
CA PRO A 305 -13.52 64.54 -8.73
C PRO A 305 -14.56 64.86 -7.66
N LEU A 306 -14.24 64.50 -6.41
CA LEU A 306 -15.02 64.82 -5.20
C LEU A 306 -15.04 66.33 -4.96
#